data_AF-A0A0K2LE76-F1
#
_entry.id   AF-A0A0K2LE76-F1
#
_cell.length_a   1.000
_cell.length_b   1.000
_cell.length_c   1.000
_cell.angle_alpha   90.00
_cell.angle_beta   90.00
_cell.angle_gamma   90.00
#
_symmetry.space_group_name_H-M   'P 1'
#
loop_
_entity.id
_entity.type
_entity.pdbx_description
1 polymer ?
#
loop_
_entity_poly.entity_id
_entity_poly.type
_entity_poly.pdbx_seq_one_letter_code
_entity_poly.pdbx_strand_id
1 'polypeptide(L)' 'MLENVQGLVKVNQDSRYVVFLFDSYEVNRKMLQDKYVKGESAWYTDAKGTGDDGKVFYRIAQDGEWIEAEYVTYIETTD' A
#
# COMPACT_ATOMS: atom_id res chain seq x y z
N MET A 1 -4.75 -2.73 -13.41
CA MET A 1 -3.75 -3.78 -13.70
C MET A 1 -3.12 -4.27 -12.40
N LEU A 2 -3.11 -5.59 -12.18
CA LEU A 2 -2.55 -6.22 -10.99
C LEU A 2 -1.25 -6.97 -11.35
N GLU A 3 -0.21 -6.76 -10.56
CA GLU A 3 1.11 -7.36 -10.73
C GLU A 3 1.51 -8.07 -9.42
N ASN A 4 2.06 -9.30 -9.52
CA ASN A 4 2.66 -9.97 -8.38
C ASN A 4 4.05 -9.39 -8.14
N VAL A 5 4.35 -9.01 -6.90
CA VAL A 5 5.65 -8.48 -6.48
C VAL A 5 6.07 -9.19 -5.20
N GLN A 6 7.33 -9.03 -4.79
CA GLN A 6 7.80 -9.50 -3.49
C GLN A 6 8.74 -8.46 -2.92
N GLY A 7 8.31 -7.82 -1.85
CA GLY A 7 9.11 -6.73 -1.27
C GLY A 7 8.55 -6.18 0.02
N LEU A 8 9.12 -5.05 0.41
CA LEU A 8 8.66 -4.23 1.51
C LEU A 8 8.17 -2.89 0.97
N VAL A 9 7.16 -2.33 1.62
CA VAL A 9 6.80 -0.92 1.50
C VAL A 9 7.10 -0.24 2.82
N LYS A 10 7.97 0.78 2.78
CA LYS A 10 8.28 1.63 3.94
C LYS A 10 7.46 2.90 3.85
N VAL A 11 6.74 3.24 4.91
CA VAL A 11 5.93 4.47 4.99
C VAL A 11 6.85 5.69 5.10
N ASN A 12 6.66 6.66 4.21
CA ASN A 12 7.50 7.85 4.07
C ASN A 12 7.10 9.02 4.98
N GLN A 13 6.05 8.83 5.78
CA GLN A 13 5.58 9.80 6.77
C GLN A 13 6.32 9.64 8.11
N ASP A 14 6.47 10.74 8.86
CA ASP A 14 7.00 10.75 10.23
C ASP A 14 6.10 9.93 11.19
N SER A 15 6.70 9.31 12.21
CA SER A 15 6.03 8.38 13.13
C SER A 15 4.85 8.95 13.92
N ARG A 16 4.66 10.28 13.93
CA ARG A 16 3.48 10.95 14.51
C ARG A 16 2.24 10.89 13.61
N TYR A 17 2.40 10.54 12.33
CA TYR A 17 1.32 10.45 11.36
C TYR A 17 0.93 9.00 11.08
N VAL A 18 -0.20 8.85 10.41
CA VAL A 18 -0.73 7.56 9.94
C VAL A 18 -1.07 7.66 8.45
N VAL A 19 -1.06 6.52 7.76
CA VAL A 19 -1.55 6.38 6.39
C VAL A 19 -2.70 5.40 6.39
N PHE A 20 -3.86 5.84 5.90
CA PHE A 20 -5.04 5.00 5.80
C PHE A 20 -4.90 3.98 4.67
N LEU A 21 -5.54 2.84 4.88
CA LEU A 21 -5.62 1.76 3.89
C LEU A 21 -6.92 1.85 3.09
N PHE A 22 -6.93 1.21 1.93
CA PHE A 22 -8.05 1.17 1.01
C PHE A 22 -8.49 -0.27 0.76
N ASP A 23 -9.77 -0.45 0.45
CA ASP A 23 -10.36 -1.76 0.16
C ASP A 23 -9.94 -2.37 -1.19
N SER A 24 -9.42 -1.53 -2.09
CA SER A 24 -8.99 -1.91 -3.44
C SER A 24 -8.03 -0.86 -4.01
N TYR A 25 -7.34 -1.21 -5.09
CA TYR A 25 -6.54 -0.25 -5.88
C TYR A 25 -7.35 0.38 -7.03
N GLU A 26 -8.58 -0.04 -7.25
CA GLU A 26 -9.43 0.39 -8.37
C GLU A 26 -10.01 1.79 -8.17
N VAL A 27 -10.55 2.41 -9.23
CA VAL A 27 -11.01 3.82 -9.20
C VAL A 27 -12.09 4.08 -8.14
N ASN A 28 -12.93 3.08 -7.84
CA ASN A 28 -14.01 3.16 -6.86
C ASN A 28 -13.60 2.76 -5.42
N ARG A 29 -12.30 2.64 -5.16
CA ARG A 29 -11.73 2.32 -3.85
C ARG A 29 -12.24 3.22 -2.73
N LYS A 30 -12.41 2.62 -1.56
CA LYS A 30 -12.84 3.30 -0.33
C LYS A 30 -11.74 3.26 0.70
N MET A 31 -11.52 4.41 1.33
CA MET A 31 -10.68 4.51 2.51
C MET A 31 -11.34 3.74 3.67
N LEU A 32 -10.57 2.87 4.31
CA LEU A 32 -10.97 2.10 5.48
C LEU A 32 -10.72 2.94 6.74
N GLN A 33 -11.77 3.54 7.31
CA GLN A 33 -11.64 4.55 8.38
C GLN A 33 -10.90 4.06 9.64
N ASP A 34 -10.98 2.77 9.95
CA ASP A 34 -10.34 2.17 11.13
C ASP A 34 -9.09 1.37 10.80
N LYS A 35 -8.62 1.40 9.53
CA LYS A 35 -7.44 0.66 9.09
C LYS A 35 -6.37 1.63 8.60
N TYR A 36 -5.28 1.69 9.35
CA TYR A 36 -4.15 2.56 9.06
C TYR A 36 -2.86 1.94 9.59
N VAL A 37 -1.74 2.40 9.04
CA VAL A 37 -0.39 2.07 9.50
C VAL A 37 0.33 3.33 9.96
N LYS A 38 1.26 3.18 10.91
CA LYS A 38 2.05 4.31 11.42
C LYS A 38 3.10 4.76 10.40
N GLY A 39 3.44 6.04 10.44
CA GLY A 39 4.63 6.56 9.77
C GLY A 39 5.90 5.76 10.14
N GLU A 40 6.86 5.72 9.23
CA GLU A 40 8.13 4.98 9.32
C GLU A 40 8.02 3.45 9.47
N SER A 41 6.80 2.90 9.56
CA SER A 41 6.59 1.45 9.58
C SER A 41 6.88 0.82 8.20
N ALA A 42 7.23 -0.47 8.21
CA ALA A 42 7.49 -1.24 7.00
C ALA A 42 6.62 -2.49 6.97
N TRP A 43 6.11 -2.83 5.80
CA TRP A 43 5.17 -3.93 5.60
C TRP A 43 5.56 -4.76 4.40
N TYR A 44 5.39 -6.07 4.50
CA TYR A 44 5.52 -6.95 3.34
C TYR A 44 4.42 -6.63 2.33
N THR A 45 4.77 -6.66 1.06
CA THR A 45 3.84 -6.58 -0.05
C THR A 45 4.08 -7.71 -1.01
N ASP A 46 2.99 -8.26 -1.52
CA ASP A 46 2.99 -9.35 -2.50
C ASP A 46 2.29 -8.96 -3.82
N ALA A 47 1.67 -7.78 -3.85
CA ALA A 47 0.96 -7.29 -5.03
C ALA A 47 1.09 -5.78 -5.20
N LYS A 48 1.20 -5.36 -6.46
CA LYS A 48 1.15 -3.97 -6.91
C LYS A 48 -0.06 -3.81 -7.84
N GLY A 49 -0.96 -2.90 -7.49
CA GLY A 49 -2.16 -2.58 -8.27
C GLY A 49 -2.05 -1.19 -8.90
N THR A 50 -2.38 -1.06 -10.17
CA THR A 50 -2.53 0.22 -10.86
C THR A 50 -3.99 0.38 -11.27
N GLY A 51 -4.71 1.34 -10.69
CA GLY A 51 -6.10 1.61 -11.06
C GLY A 51 -6.20 2.22 -12.45
N ASP A 52 -7.39 2.19 -13.06
CA ASP A 52 -7.63 2.78 -14.38
C ASP A 52 -7.42 4.31 -14.42
N ASP A 53 -7.34 4.94 -13.25
CA ASP A 53 -6.99 6.35 -13.10
C ASP A 53 -5.47 6.60 -12.96
N GLY A 54 -4.64 5.57 -13.09
CA GLY A 54 -3.18 5.65 -13.06
C GLY A 54 -2.56 5.67 -11.66
N LYS A 55 -3.37 5.68 -10.59
CA LYS A 55 -2.86 5.58 -9.22
C LYS A 55 -2.35 4.18 -8.94
N VAL A 56 -1.23 4.11 -8.23
CA VAL A 56 -0.55 2.85 -7.87
C VAL A 56 -0.73 2.57 -6.38
N PHE A 57 -0.93 1.32 -6.03
CA PHE A 57 -1.11 0.83 -4.67
C PHE A 57 -0.31 -0.46 -4.44
N TYR A 58 -0.02 -0.75 -3.18
CA TYR A 58 0.59 -2.00 -2.72
C TYR A 58 -0.31 -2.69 -1.70
N ARG A 59 -0.44 -4.02 -1.78
CA ARG A 59 -1.21 -4.80 -0.80
C ARG A 59 -0.34 -5.14 0.40
N ILE A 60 -0.78 -4.78 1.60
CA ILE A 60 0.01 -4.99 2.83
C ILE A 60 -0.66 -5.88 3.88
N ALA A 61 -1.89 -6.31 3.63
CA ALA A 61 -2.61 -7.27 4.46
C ALA A 61 -3.24 -8.37 3.61
N GLN A 62 -3.35 -9.57 4.19
CA GLN A 62 -3.92 -10.75 3.51
C GLN A 62 -5.38 -10.56 3.09
N ASP A 63 -6.13 -9.70 3.79
CA ASP A 63 -7.53 -9.40 3.49
C ASP A 63 -7.71 -8.41 2.32
N GLY A 64 -6.63 -8.07 1.60
CA GLY A 64 -6.70 -7.17 0.45
C GLY A 64 -6.74 -5.69 0.84
N GLU A 65 -6.04 -5.30 1.91
CA GLU A 65 -5.90 -3.88 2.28
C GLU A 65 -4.72 -3.25 1.53
N TRP A 66 -4.96 -2.11 0.90
CA TRP A 66 -4.04 -1.44 -0.03
C TRP A 66 -3.55 -0.10 0.52
N ILE A 67 -2.27 0.21 0.33
CA ILE A 67 -1.67 1.51 0.62
C ILE A 67 -1.27 2.21 -0.68
N GLU A 68 -1.58 3.50 -0.82
CA GLU A 68 -1.24 4.26 -2.03
C GLU A 68 0.29 4.46 -2.12
N ALA A 69 0.84 4.26 -3.32
CA ALA A 69 2.27 4.29 -3.59
C ALA A 69 2.91 5.65 -3.31
N GLU A 70 2.14 6.75 -3.33
CA GLU A 70 2.67 8.09 -3.01
C GLU A 70 3.16 8.22 -1.55
N TYR A 71 2.65 7.39 -0.64
CA TYR A 71 3.00 7.43 0.78
C TYR A 71 4.10 6.44 1.18
N VAL A 72 4.61 5.65 0.25
CA VAL A 72 5.57 4.58 0.54
C VAL A 72 6.75 4.56 -0.44
N THR A 73 7.88 4.07 0.05
CA THR A 73 8.98 3.61 -0.79
C THR A 73 8.93 2.10 -0.89
N TYR A 74 8.79 1.58 -2.11
CA TYR A 74 8.91 0.15 -2.39
C TYR A 74 10.38 -0.28 -2.43
N ILE A 75 10.67 -1.38 -1.76
CA ILE A 75 11.97 -2.02 -1.68
C ILE A 75 11.78 -3.45 -2.16
N GLU A 76 12.26 -3.75 -3.36
CA GLU A 76 12.26 -5.10 -3.90
C GLU A 76 13.14 -6.01 -3.01
N THR A 77 12.60 -7.16 -2.63
CA THR A 77 13.37 -8.19 -1.93
C THR A 77 13.62 -9.31 -2.91
N THR A 78 14.88 -9.46 -3.33
CA THR A 78 15.34 -10.68 -4.01
C THR A 78 15.52 -11.76 -2.96
N ASP A 79 14.95 -12.95 -3.19
CA ASP A 79 15.35 -14.17 -2.49
C ASP A 79 16.86 -14.46 -2.69
#